data_AF-A0A8S3FTG8-F1
#
_entry.id   AF-A0A8S3FTG8-F1
#
_cell.length_a   1.000
_cell.length_b   1.000
_cell.length_c   1.000
_cell.angle_alpha   90.00
_cell.angle_beta   90.00
_cell.angle_gamma   90.00
#
_symmetry.space_group_name_H-M   'P 1'
#
loop_
_entity.id
_entity.type
_entity.pdbx_description
1 polymer ?
#
loop_
_entity_poly.entity_id
_entity_poly.type
_entity_poly.pdbx_seq_one_letter_code
_entity_poly.pdbx_strand_id
1 'polypeptide(L)'
;GLEQGRLSINLCPCSSSGKVLNDEHFIDEPEELLNRPYSFKITMRYIEISDERHNKGIRIRYKVFNESEFTETNVICRQAVCANVKQSRIITVPSIDKDWLDFFRNSCIIFQIFALQEESKPNTGLFKMTTR
;
A
#
# COMPACT_ATOMS: atom_id res chain seq x y z
N GLY A 1 14.63 -7.25 -12.91
CA GLY A 1 14.80 -7.61 -11.49
C GLY A 1 14.03 -8.87 -11.20
N LEU A 2 14.42 -9.65 -10.20
CA LEU A 2 13.61 -10.77 -9.71
C LEU A 2 12.47 -10.24 -8.85
N GLU A 3 11.25 -10.73 -9.08
CA GLU A 3 10.08 -10.42 -8.24
C GLU A 3 10.38 -10.83 -6.79
N GLN A 4 10.14 -9.91 -5.84
CA GLN A 4 10.39 -10.12 -4.41
C GLN A 4 9.10 -10.28 -3.60
N GLY A 5 7.95 -10.15 -4.26
CA GLY A 5 6.63 -10.20 -3.64
C GLY A 5 5.59 -9.39 -4.39
N ARG A 6 4.38 -9.38 -3.85
CA ARG A 6 3.20 -8.75 -4.42
C ARG A 6 2.40 -8.03 -3.34
N LEU A 7 2.00 -6.79 -3.63
CA LEU A 7 1.08 -6.02 -2.80
C LEU A 7 -0.15 -5.64 -3.63
N SER A 8 -1.34 -6.05 -3.19
CA SER A 8 -2.61 -5.69 -3.81
C SER A 8 -3.28 -4.57 -3.02
N ILE A 9 -3.49 -3.45 -3.70
CA ILE A 9 -4.16 -2.26 -3.15
C ILE A 9 -5.35 -1.94 -4.04
N ASN A 10 -6.41 -1.46 -3.41
CA ASN A 10 -7.58 -0.94 -4.07
C ASN A 10 -7.77 0.54 -3.71
N LEU A 11 -7.85 1.39 -4.72
CA LEU A 11 -8.10 2.82 -4.63
C LEU A 11 -9.43 3.09 -5.30
N CYS A 12 -10.42 3.60 -4.55
CA CYS A 12 -11.74 3.89 -5.10
C CYS A 12 -12.27 5.24 -4.61
N PRO A 13 -12.97 6.01 -5.46
CA PRO A 13 -13.83 7.10 -5.00
C PRO A 13 -14.84 6.58 -3.98
N CYS A 14 -15.11 7.36 -2.93
CA CYS A 14 -16.08 6.98 -1.91
C CYS A 14 -16.84 8.20 -1.37
N SER A 15 -17.96 7.96 -0.71
CA SER A 15 -18.61 8.95 0.15
C SER A 15 -17.70 9.31 1.34
N SER A 16 -18.04 10.37 2.06
CA SER A 16 -17.40 10.73 3.34
C SER A 16 -17.51 9.63 4.41
N SER A 17 -18.49 8.74 4.31
CA SER A 17 -18.66 7.56 5.15
C SER A 17 -17.89 6.32 4.66
N GLY A 18 -17.19 6.41 3.53
CA GLY A 18 -16.37 5.33 2.99
C GLY A 18 -17.12 4.31 2.13
N LYS A 19 -18.37 4.59 1.74
CA LYS A 19 -19.12 3.79 0.77
C LYS A 19 -18.56 4.07 -0.62
N VAL A 20 -18.10 3.03 -1.31
CA VAL A 20 -17.57 3.16 -2.68
C VAL A 20 -18.66 3.70 -3.61
N LEU A 21 -18.29 4.69 -4.42
CA LEU A 21 -19.20 5.27 -5.41
C LEU A 21 -19.29 4.35 -6.64
N ASN A 22 -20.46 4.33 -7.28
CA ASN A 22 -20.73 3.62 -8.53
C ASN A 22 -20.53 4.56 -9.73
N ASP A 23 -20.73 4.01 -10.94
CA ASP A 23 -20.53 4.72 -12.21
C ASP A 23 -21.44 5.95 -12.39
N GLU A 24 -22.55 6.03 -11.66
CA GLU A 24 -23.43 7.21 -11.65
C GLU A 24 -22.76 8.48 -11.08
N HIS A 25 -21.65 8.31 -10.35
CA HIS A 25 -20.86 9.40 -9.77
C HIS A 25 -19.53 9.58 -10.51
N PHE A 26 -19.40 9.00 -11.70
CA PHE A 26 -18.25 9.23 -12.55
C PHE A 26 -18.19 10.70 -12.98
N ILE A 27 -16.98 11.23 -13.07
CA ILE A 27 -16.72 12.61 -13.47
C ILE A 27 -15.88 12.52 -14.73
N ASP A 28 -16.42 13.03 -15.84
CA ASP A 28 -15.76 13.01 -17.15
C ASP A 28 -14.55 13.95 -17.19
N GLU A 29 -14.71 15.17 -16.67
CA GLU A 29 -13.67 16.21 -16.64
C GLU A 29 -13.19 16.39 -15.19
N PRO A 30 -11.93 16.04 -14.83
CA PRO A 30 -11.44 16.17 -13.46
C PRO A 30 -11.53 17.60 -12.90
N GLU A 31 -11.53 18.63 -13.77
CA GLU A 31 -11.77 20.03 -13.45
C GLU A 31 -13.09 20.26 -12.70
N GLU A 32 -14.10 19.42 -12.90
CA GLU A 32 -15.38 19.52 -12.19
C GLU A 32 -15.26 19.27 -10.68
N LEU A 33 -14.15 18.66 -10.23
CA LEU A 33 -13.85 18.49 -8.81
C LEU A 33 -13.40 19.80 -8.16
N LEU A 34 -12.97 20.81 -8.92
CA LEU A 34 -12.46 22.06 -8.36
C LEU A 34 -13.48 22.70 -7.42
N ASN A 35 -13.01 23.10 -6.24
CA ASN A 35 -13.80 23.68 -5.16
C ASN A 35 -14.91 22.76 -4.61
N ARG A 36 -14.88 21.46 -4.91
CA ARG A 36 -15.81 20.47 -4.36
C ARG A 36 -15.09 19.57 -3.36
N PRO A 37 -15.82 19.08 -2.33
CA PRO A 37 -15.29 18.04 -1.46
C PRO A 37 -15.16 16.74 -2.25
N TYR A 38 -14.10 16.00 -1.99
CA TYR A 38 -13.87 14.70 -2.60
C TYR A 38 -13.30 13.74 -1.58
N SER A 39 -13.70 12.47 -1.66
CA SER A 39 -13.19 11.43 -0.78
C SER A 39 -12.84 10.18 -1.58
N PHE A 40 -11.76 9.53 -1.19
CA PHE A 40 -11.36 8.26 -1.75
C PHE A 40 -10.83 7.34 -0.66
N LYS A 41 -11.01 6.04 -0.88
CA LYS A 41 -10.65 4.99 0.06
C LYS A 41 -9.48 4.19 -0.49
N ILE A 42 -8.43 4.10 0.33
CA ILE A 42 -7.28 3.22 0.12
C ILE A 42 -7.55 1.96 0.92
N THR A 43 -7.59 0.80 0.27
CA THR A 43 -7.78 -0.50 0.92
C THR A 43 -6.64 -1.44 0.54
N MET A 44 -5.81 -1.80 1.51
CA MET A 44 -4.82 -2.86 1.34
C MET A 44 -5.57 -4.18 1.44
N ARG A 45 -5.47 -5.04 0.43
CA ARG A 45 -6.21 -6.32 0.39
C ARG A 45 -5.31 -7.49 0.73
N TYR A 46 -4.13 -7.52 0.15
CA TYR A 46 -3.28 -8.70 0.14
C TYR A 46 -1.82 -8.32 0.02
N ILE A 47 -0.95 -9.02 0.76
CA ILE A 47 0.49 -8.92 0.62
C ILE A 47 1.12 -10.31 0.62
N GLU A 48 2.13 -10.49 -0.23
CA GLU A 48 2.94 -11.68 -0.37
C GLU A 48 4.41 -11.27 -0.52
N ILE A 49 5.31 -11.96 0.19
CA ILE A 49 6.76 -11.74 0.10
C ILE A 49 7.42 -13.06 -0.25
N SER A 50 8.18 -13.10 -1.35
CA SER A 50 8.69 -14.35 -1.92
C SER A 50 9.82 -15.00 -1.09
N ASP A 51 10.60 -14.21 -0.34
CA ASP A 51 11.67 -14.75 0.51
C ASP A 51 11.19 -14.96 1.95
N GLU A 52 11.15 -16.22 2.37
CA GLU A 52 10.71 -16.65 3.70
C GLU A 52 11.54 -16.03 4.85
N ARG A 53 12.79 -15.61 4.61
CA ARG A 53 13.62 -14.94 5.62
C ARG A 53 13.04 -13.60 6.07
N HIS A 54 12.14 -13.04 5.27
CA HIS A 54 11.53 -11.73 5.48
C HIS A 54 10.06 -11.84 5.97
N ASN A 55 9.59 -13.03 6.34
CA ASN A 55 8.18 -13.28 6.71
C ASN A 55 7.86 -13.09 8.22
N LYS A 56 8.82 -12.66 9.03
CA LYS A 56 8.68 -12.55 10.49
C LYS A 56 7.91 -11.30 10.95
N GLY A 57 7.84 -10.28 10.10
CA GLY A 57 7.20 -9.01 10.41
C GLY A 57 7.11 -8.14 9.18
N ILE A 58 5.93 -7.89 8.64
CA ILE A 58 5.77 -6.96 7.52
C ILE A 58 5.06 -5.70 7.99
N ARG A 59 5.62 -4.55 7.62
CA ARG A 59 5.00 -3.23 7.78
C ARG A 59 4.95 -2.53 6.44
N ILE A 60 3.89 -1.78 6.22
CA ILE A 60 3.72 -0.95 5.04
C ILE A 60 3.62 0.47 5.52
N ARG A 61 4.29 1.39 4.83
CA ARG A 61 4.05 2.82 5.04
C ARG A 61 3.87 3.55 3.72
N TYR A 62 3.05 4.59 3.76
CA TYR A 62 2.76 5.44 2.61
C TYR A 62 2.35 6.83 3.10
N LYS A 63 2.37 7.79 2.18
CA LYS A 63 1.84 9.13 2.38
C LYS A 63 1.02 9.53 1.18
N VAL A 64 -0.03 10.28 1.42
CA VAL A 64 -0.87 10.87 0.39
C VAL A 64 -0.50 12.34 0.30
N PHE A 65 -0.57 12.90 -0.91
CA PHE A 65 -0.43 14.31 -1.23
C PHE A 65 -0.14 15.28 -0.07
N ASN A 66 1.08 15.83 -0.05
CA ASN A 66 1.53 16.85 0.90
C ASN A 66 1.41 16.51 2.40
N GLU A 67 1.15 15.25 2.76
CA GLU A 67 1.25 14.79 4.15
C GLU A 67 2.71 14.85 4.62
N SER A 68 2.91 15.40 5.82
CA SER A 68 4.21 15.45 6.50
C SER A 68 4.60 14.10 7.10
N GLU A 69 3.61 13.35 7.59
CA GLU A 69 3.80 12.09 8.29
C GLU A 69 3.39 10.89 7.45
N PHE A 70 4.10 9.78 7.61
CA PHE A 70 3.73 8.53 6.99
C PHE A 70 2.59 7.87 7.76
N THR A 71 1.61 7.35 7.03
CA THR A 71 0.73 6.31 7.56
C THR A 71 1.52 5.01 7.60
N GLU A 72 1.67 4.41 8.78
CA GLU A 72 2.31 3.10 8.97
C GLU A 72 1.28 2.07 9.44
N THR A 73 1.35 0.87 8.89
CA THR A 73 0.53 -0.25 9.35
C THR A 73 1.12 -0.86 10.61
N ASN A 74 0.26 -1.38 11.49
CA ASN A 74 0.68 -2.41 12.44
C ASN A 74 1.38 -3.57 11.72
N VAL A 75 2.18 -4.35 12.45
CA VAL A 75 2.83 -5.56 11.90
C VAL A 75 1.75 -6.53 11.41
N ILE A 76 1.73 -6.77 10.10
CA ILE A 76 0.65 -7.51 9.41
C ILE A 76 0.81 -9.02 9.58
N CYS A 77 2.04 -9.51 9.51
CA CYS A 77 2.37 -10.94 9.57
C CYS A 77 3.40 -11.19 10.64
N ARG A 78 3.19 -12.23 11.44
CA ARG A 78 4.28 -12.93 12.14
C ARG A 78 4.27 -14.35 11.58
N GLN A 79 5.26 -14.69 10.75
CA GLN A 79 5.52 -16.06 10.24
C GLN A 79 4.68 -16.51 9.03
N ALA A 80 4.08 -15.59 8.27
CA ALA A 80 3.33 -15.94 7.06
C ALA A 80 3.91 -15.23 5.84
N VAL A 81 4.15 -16.01 4.78
CA VAL A 81 4.63 -15.55 3.45
C VAL A 81 3.57 -14.69 2.76
N CYS A 82 2.30 -14.88 3.13
CA CYS A 82 1.12 -14.28 2.52
C CYS A 82 0.11 -13.89 3.62
N ALA A 83 -0.51 -12.72 3.52
CA ALA A 83 -1.64 -12.36 4.38
C ALA A 83 -2.67 -11.44 3.73
N ASN A 84 -3.91 -11.66 4.16
CA ASN A 84 -5.00 -10.72 3.94
C ASN A 84 -4.86 -9.54 4.88
N VAL A 85 -4.70 -8.35 4.31
CA VAL A 85 -4.67 -7.10 5.04
C VAL A 85 -6.11 -6.59 5.10
N LYS A 86 -6.64 -6.31 6.29
CA LYS A 86 -7.97 -5.71 6.47
C LYS A 86 -7.85 -4.25 6.90
N GLN A 87 -6.89 -3.53 6.33
CA GLN A 87 -6.66 -2.13 6.65
C GLN A 87 -7.11 -1.25 5.50
N SER A 88 -7.85 -0.21 5.86
CA SER A 88 -8.26 0.82 4.93
C SER A 88 -8.20 2.19 5.57
N ARG A 89 -7.96 3.20 4.75
CA ARG A 89 -7.95 4.60 5.15
C ARG A 89 -8.82 5.39 4.17
N ILE A 90 -9.66 6.28 4.68
CA ILE A 90 -10.41 7.24 3.87
C ILE A 90 -9.63 8.55 3.91
N ILE A 91 -9.42 9.14 2.74
CA ILE A 91 -8.88 10.48 2.60
C ILE A 91 -10.03 11.37 2.18
N THR A 92 -10.30 12.40 2.98
CA THR A 92 -11.33 13.39 2.72
C THR A 92 -10.68 14.73 2.49
N VAL A 93 -10.86 15.27 1.30
CA VAL A 93 -10.41 16.60 0.92
C VAL A 93 -11.62 17.53 0.96
N PRO A 94 -11.66 18.55 1.84
CA PRO A 94 -12.81 19.44 1.95
C PRO A 94 -13.10 20.24 0.67
N SER A 95 -12.05 20.56 -0.09
CA SER A 95 -12.13 21.31 -1.33
C SER A 95 -10.91 20.97 -2.20
N ILE A 96 -11.15 20.41 -3.38
CA ILE A 96 -10.07 20.12 -4.35
C ILE A 96 -9.60 21.42 -4.99
N ASP A 97 -8.30 21.66 -4.96
CA ASP A 97 -7.63 22.76 -5.65
C ASP A 97 -6.82 22.25 -6.85
N LYS A 98 -6.06 23.15 -7.48
CA LYS A 98 -5.23 22.82 -8.63
C LYS A 98 -4.11 21.83 -8.30
N ASP A 99 -3.54 21.91 -7.10
CA ASP A 99 -2.42 21.05 -6.71
C ASP A 99 -2.91 19.61 -6.46
N TRP A 100 -4.12 19.45 -5.90
CA TRP A 100 -4.78 18.15 -5.82
C TRP A 100 -5.09 17.55 -7.20
N LEU A 101 -5.56 18.36 -8.16
CA LEU A 101 -5.77 17.88 -9.53
C LEU A 101 -4.47 17.46 -10.20
N ASP A 102 -3.41 18.26 -10.03
CA ASP A 102 -2.08 17.93 -10.52
C ASP A 102 -1.58 16.62 -9.90
N PHE A 103 -1.78 16.44 -8.60
CA PHE A 103 -1.47 15.18 -7.93
C PHE A 103 -2.23 13.98 -8.51
N PHE A 104 -3.54 14.10 -8.74
CA PHE A 104 -4.32 13.01 -9.33
C PHE A 104 -3.89 12.65 -10.75
N ARG A 105 -3.40 13.63 -11.53
CA ARG A 105 -3.00 13.43 -12.93
C ARG A 105 -1.57 12.93 -13.08
N ASN A 106 -0.66 13.52 -12.32
CA ASN A 106 0.77 13.46 -12.60
C ASN A 106 1.57 12.78 -11.49
N SER A 107 0.96 12.48 -10.34
CA SER A 107 1.63 11.85 -9.21
C SER A 107 1.13 10.43 -8.94
N CYS A 108 1.75 9.79 -7.97
CA CYS A 108 1.36 8.47 -7.48
C CYS A 108 1.48 8.40 -5.97
N ILE A 109 0.82 7.41 -5.37
CA ILE A 109 1.02 7.05 -3.97
C ILE A 109 2.06 5.93 -3.93
N ILE A 110 3.16 6.17 -3.22
CA ILE A 110 4.25 5.20 -3.06
C ILE A 110 4.03 4.42 -1.77
N PHE A 111 3.88 3.11 -1.90
CA PHE A 111 3.81 2.18 -0.77
C PHE A 111 5.17 1.53 -0.56
N GLN A 112 5.73 1.72 0.63
CA GLN A 112 7.02 1.16 1.02
C GLN A 112 6.77 -0.02 1.95
N ILE A 113 7.35 -1.17 1.60
CA ILE A 113 7.22 -2.41 2.36
C ILE A 113 8.52 -2.62 3.13
N PHE A 114 8.40 -2.81 4.44
CA PHE A 114 9.49 -3.12 5.35
C PHE A 114 9.26 -4.51 5.92
N ALA A 115 10.26 -5.38 5.76
CA ALA A 115 10.26 -6.69 6.35
C ALA A 115 11.28 -6.78 7.48
N LEU A 116 10.88 -7.39 8.59
CA LEU A 116 11.76 -7.71 9.71
C LEU A 116 12.61 -8.92 9.31
N GLN A 117 13.92 -8.72 9.30
CA GLN A 117 14.90 -9.77 9.12
C GLN A 117 15.43 -10.22 10.49
N GLU A 118 15.32 -11.51 10.79
CA GLU A 118 16.06 -12.13 11.90
C GLU A 118 17.19 -12.98 11.30
N GLU A 119 18.39 -12.91 11.88
CA GLU A 119 19.46 -13.82 11.50
C GLU A 119 19.04 -15.26 11.79
N SER A 120 18.72 -16.01 10.73
CA SER A 120 18.65 -17.46 10.83
C SER A 120 20.09 -17.97 10.88
N LYS A 121 20.43 -18.74 11.93
CA LYS A 121 21.73 -19.42 12.02
C LYS A 121 21.96 -20.17 10.70
N PRO A 122 23.14 -20.03 10.07
CA PRO A 122 23.44 -20.75 8.84
C PRO A 122 23.23 -22.24 9.09
N ASN A 123 22.48 -22.90 8.21
CA ASN A 123 22.22 -24.33 8.31
C ASN A 123 23.56 -25.06 8.17
N THR A 124 24.13 -25.48 9.30
CA THR A 124 25.41 -26.19 9.41
C THR A 124 25.37 -27.59 8.77
N GLY A 125 24.28 -27.99 8.12
CA GLY A 125 24.17 -29.21 7.32
C GLY A 125 24.65 -29.10 5.86
N LEU A 126 24.92 -27.89 5.35
CA LEU A 126 25.43 -27.68 3.99
C LEU A 126 26.95 -27.41 4.00
N PHE A 127 27.72 -28.22 4.72
CA PHE A 127 29.17 -28.22 4.57
C PHE A 127 29.58 -29.12 3.40
N LYS A 128 29.98 -28.45 2.31
CA LYS A 128 31.03 -28.83 1.35
C LYS A 128 30.90 -30.21 0.68
N MET A 129 30.26 -30.25 -0.49
CA MET A 129 30.76 -31.14 -1.54
C MET A 129 32.07 -30.54 -2.09
N THR A 130 33.21 -31.03 -1.62
CA THR A 130 34.48 -30.86 -2.32
C THR A 130 34.55 -31.89 -3.44
N THR A 131 34.59 -31.43 -4.68
CA THR A 131 34.95 -32.26 -5.83
C THR A 131 36.45 -32.55 -5.77
N ARG A 132 36.76 -33.85 -5.70
CA ARG A 132 38.03 -34.59 -5.89
C ARG A 132 39.35 -33.82 -5.88
#